data_AF-A0A960JI37-F1
#
_entry.id   AF-A0A960JI37-F1
#
_cell.length_a   1.000
_cell.length_b   1.000
_cell.length_c   1.000
_cell.angle_alpha   90.00
_cell.angle_beta   90.00
_cell.angle_gamma   90.00
#
_symmetry.space_group_name_H-M   'P 1'
#
loop_
_entity.id
_entity.type
_entity.pdbx_description
1 polymer ?
#
loop_
_entity_poly.entity_id
_entity_poly.type
_entity_poly.pdbx_seq_one_letter_code
_entity_poly.pdbx_strand_id
1 'polypeptide(L)'
;MKKQLYSLLLLILVALSVSAQTSEQTETEKNLRTHVSYLASDQLEGRRTGEKGATFAAGYVANMFASFKLKTGVISSGVGNEKDSFMQAFPYVSAVEAGKESSLQLSNTKKITDMVLSADWAPLGFSPNADIPFADVVYAGFGITSEKLKYDDFSGVDAAGKIVLAFDGTPDYENPHNEYFLFNAHAKANIAKEKGAKALILISRAANFSDDKLALSFDQTLGETAVPTIVISRQAAARFLKTSEADLAAEEKLLNEKAEGKANNAASKFIGKLPLLANLKVDIIKKATDA
;
A
#
# COMPACT_ATOMS: atom_id res chain seq x y z
N MET A 1 -29.75 -70.68 17.89
CA MET A 1 -28.84 -70.03 18.86
C MET A 1 -27.61 -69.41 18.20
N LYS A 2 -26.78 -70.16 17.43
CA LYS A 2 -25.55 -69.61 16.82
C LYS A 2 -25.75 -68.41 15.88
N LYS A 3 -26.79 -68.40 15.03
CA LYS A 3 -27.09 -67.28 14.11
C LYS A 3 -27.48 -65.97 14.82
N GLN A 4 -28.18 -66.06 15.95
CA GLN A 4 -28.53 -64.89 16.77
C GLN A 4 -27.31 -64.34 17.52
N LEU A 5 -26.37 -65.22 17.91
CA LEU A 5 -25.11 -64.81 18.52
C LEU A 5 -24.22 -64.01 17.54
N TYR A 6 -24.12 -64.44 16.28
CA TYR A 6 -23.37 -63.71 15.24
C TYR A 6 -24.02 -62.37 14.88
N SER A 7 -25.35 -62.28 14.86
CA SER A 7 -26.06 -61.02 14.60
C SER A 7 -25.87 -60.02 15.74
N LEU A 8 -25.86 -60.48 16.99
CA LEU A 8 -25.59 -59.63 18.16
C LEU A 8 -24.14 -59.14 18.17
N LEU A 9 -23.18 -60.01 17.81
CA LEU A 9 -21.77 -59.66 17.71
C LEU A 9 -21.53 -58.61 16.60
N LEU A 10 -22.19 -58.77 15.45
CA LEU A 10 -22.11 -57.79 14.36
C LEU A 10 -22.72 -56.44 14.76
N LEU A 11 -23.84 -56.45 15.49
CA LEU A 11 -24.48 -55.21 15.97
C LEU A 11 -23.59 -54.46 16.98
N ILE A 12 -22.91 -55.20 17.86
CA ILE A 12 -21.94 -54.64 18.82
C ILE A 12 -20.71 -54.10 18.07
N LEU A 13 -20.23 -54.79 17.04
CA LEU A 13 -19.08 -54.35 16.25
C LEU A 13 -19.38 -53.06 15.47
N VAL A 14 -20.60 -52.94 14.92
CA VAL A 14 -21.08 -51.72 14.25
C VAL A 14 -21.27 -50.58 15.25
N ALA A 15 -21.83 -50.84 16.43
CA ALA A 15 -21.98 -49.81 17.48
C ALA A 15 -20.62 -49.30 18.00
N LEU A 16 -19.62 -50.17 18.14
CA LEU A 16 -18.26 -49.79 18.53
C LEU A 16 -17.54 -48.97 17.44
N SER A 17 -17.81 -49.27 16.17
CA SER A 17 -17.23 -48.53 15.03
C SER A 17 -17.82 -47.12 14.89
N VAL A 18 -19.11 -46.94 15.22
CA VAL A 18 -19.78 -45.62 15.21
C VAL A 18 -19.26 -44.71 16.31
N SER A 19 -18.91 -45.25 17.49
CA SER A 19 -18.40 -44.42 18.59
C SER A 19 -16.96 -43.94 18.38
N ALA A 20 -16.17 -44.63 17.55
CA ALA A 20 -14.79 -44.28 17.21
C ALA A 20 -14.66 -43.18 16.13
N GLN A 21 -15.78 -42.76 15.53
CA GLN A 21 -15.80 -41.79 14.42
C GLN A 21 -16.16 -40.36 14.86
N THR A 22 -16.28 -40.13 16.17
CA THR A 22 -16.34 -38.77 16.72
C THR A 22 -14.91 -38.22 16.69
N SER A 23 -14.62 -37.35 15.72
CA SER A 23 -13.39 -36.56 15.73
C SER A 23 -13.34 -35.77 17.04
N GLU A 24 -12.60 -36.25 18.04
CA GLU A 24 -12.24 -35.43 19.19
C GLU A 24 -11.54 -34.19 18.63
N GLN A 25 -12.18 -33.02 18.75
CA GLN A 25 -11.44 -31.78 18.59
C GLN A 25 -10.30 -31.83 19.58
N THR A 26 -9.08 -31.88 19.06
CA THR A 26 -7.89 -31.91 19.91
C THR A 26 -7.92 -30.70 20.85
N GLU A 27 -7.44 -30.86 22.09
CA GLU A 27 -7.33 -29.75 23.05
C GLU A 27 -6.60 -28.53 22.44
N THR A 28 -5.65 -28.79 21.54
CA THR A 28 -4.98 -27.78 20.71
C THR A 28 -5.94 -26.99 19.83
N GLU A 29 -6.86 -27.65 19.11
CA GLU A 29 -7.85 -26.97 18.26
C GLU A 29 -8.76 -26.05 19.09
N LYS A 30 -9.21 -26.55 20.24
CA LYS A 30 -10.08 -25.79 21.15
C LYS A 30 -9.38 -24.53 21.68
N ASN A 31 -8.11 -24.66 22.06
CA ASN A 31 -7.31 -23.53 22.54
C ASN A 31 -7.05 -22.51 21.43
N LEU A 32 -6.66 -22.96 20.23
CA LEU A 32 -6.50 -22.09 19.06
C LEU A 32 -7.79 -21.34 18.74
N ARG A 33 -8.93 -22.04 18.71
CA ARG A 33 -10.24 -21.43 18.45
C ARG A 33 -10.56 -20.36 19.48
N THR A 34 -10.29 -20.60 20.75
CA THR A 34 -10.52 -19.61 21.83
C THR A 34 -9.74 -18.32 21.59
N HIS A 35 -8.43 -18.43 21.30
CA HIS A 35 -7.58 -17.27 21.05
C HIS A 35 -8.00 -16.49 19.80
N VAL A 36 -8.24 -17.20 18.69
CA VAL A 36 -8.66 -16.59 17.43
C VAL A 36 -10.02 -15.92 17.58
N SER A 37 -10.99 -16.57 18.24
CA SER A 37 -12.32 -16.01 18.45
C SER A 37 -12.29 -14.73 19.27
N TYR A 38 -11.49 -14.64 20.33
CA TYR A 38 -11.35 -13.39 21.08
C TYR A 38 -10.65 -12.30 20.26
N LEU A 39 -9.50 -12.62 19.67
CA LEU A 39 -8.72 -11.63 18.92
C LEU A 39 -9.50 -11.10 17.71
N ALA A 40 -10.33 -11.92 17.07
CA ALA A 40 -11.18 -11.53 15.95
C ALA A 40 -12.59 -11.09 16.36
N SER A 41 -12.87 -10.91 17.65
CA SER A 41 -14.21 -10.52 18.12
C SER A 41 -14.51 -9.04 17.87
N ASP A 42 -15.80 -8.73 17.72
CA ASP A 42 -16.31 -7.36 17.61
C ASP A 42 -15.94 -6.49 18.81
N GLN A 43 -15.65 -7.08 19.97
CA GLN A 43 -15.23 -6.36 21.18
C GLN A 43 -13.93 -5.57 20.99
N LEU A 44 -13.09 -5.98 20.04
CA LEU A 44 -11.86 -5.27 19.73
C LEU A 44 -12.11 -4.15 18.70
N GLU A 45 -13.21 -4.17 17.95
CA GLU A 45 -13.53 -3.17 16.90
C GLU A 45 -12.41 -3.00 15.85
N GLY A 46 -11.49 -3.96 15.75
CA GLY A 46 -10.27 -3.88 14.94
C GLY A 46 -9.00 -3.85 15.80
N ARG A 47 -7.82 -3.89 15.16
CA ARG A 47 -6.52 -3.87 15.87
C ARG A 47 -5.50 -2.99 15.18
N ARG A 48 -5.96 -1.87 14.61
CA ARG A 48 -5.09 -0.89 13.96
C ARG A 48 -4.24 -0.19 15.04
N THR A 49 -2.97 0.06 14.76
CA THR A 49 -2.04 0.74 15.68
C THR A 49 -2.67 2.04 16.20
N GLY A 50 -2.62 2.25 17.52
CA GLY A 50 -3.18 3.43 18.17
C GLY A 50 -4.66 3.36 18.53
N GLU A 51 -5.40 2.35 18.06
CA GLU A 51 -6.80 2.14 18.43
C GLU A 51 -6.93 1.30 19.71
N LYS A 52 -8.03 1.47 20.44
CA LYS A 52 -8.30 0.74 21.69
C LYS A 52 -8.21 -0.78 21.53
N GLY A 53 -8.68 -1.30 20.41
CA GLY A 53 -8.63 -2.72 20.10
C GLY A 53 -7.22 -3.31 20.02
N ALA A 54 -6.24 -2.54 19.53
CA ALA A 54 -4.84 -2.96 19.52
C ALA A 54 -4.29 -3.02 20.96
N THR A 55 -4.63 -2.06 21.81
CA THR A 55 -4.27 -2.07 23.24
C THR A 55 -4.88 -3.27 23.97
N PHE A 56 -6.16 -3.58 23.71
CA PHE A 56 -6.82 -4.76 24.30
C PHE A 56 -6.20 -6.07 23.84
N ALA A 57 -5.89 -6.19 22.54
CA ALA A 57 -5.21 -7.36 22.00
C ALA A 57 -3.81 -7.55 22.60
N ALA A 58 -3.02 -6.48 22.69
CA ALA A 58 -1.68 -6.51 23.28
C ALA A 58 -1.76 -6.92 24.77
N GLY A 59 -2.70 -6.35 25.52
CA GLY A 59 -2.97 -6.73 26.91
C GLY A 59 -3.39 -8.20 27.05
N TYR A 60 -4.22 -8.71 26.14
CA TYR A 60 -4.59 -10.13 26.11
C TYR A 60 -3.37 -11.04 25.92
N VAL A 61 -2.51 -10.74 24.95
CA VAL A 61 -1.28 -11.52 24.70
C VAL A 61 -0.32 -11.44 25.88
N ALA A 62 -0.15 -10.25 26.47
CA ALA A 62 0.68 -10.07 27.67
C ALA A 62 0.16 -10.91 28.86
N ASN A 63 -1.16 -10.93 29.08
CA ASN A 63 -1.79 -11.76 30.11
C ASN A 63 -1.59 -13.26 29.86
N MET A 64 -1.64 -13.70 28.60
CA MET A 64 -1.35 -15.10 28.24
C MET A 64 0.11 -15.45 28.55
N PHE A 65 1.07 -14.61 28.17
CA PHE A 65 2.49 -14.82 28.52
C PHE A 65 2.72 -14.87 30.03
N ALA A 66 2.06 -13.98 30.79
CA ALA A 66 2.11 -14.01 32.24
C ALA A 66 1.54 -15.32 32.81
N SER A 67 0.41 -15.82 32.27
CA SER A 67 -0.22 -17.08 32.70
C SER A 67 0.69 -18.30 32.50
N PHE A 68 1.54 -18.25 31.46
CA PHE A 68 2.54 -19.27 31.17
C PHE A 68 3.84 -19.09 31.96
N LYS A 69 3.91 -18.07 32.82
CA LYS A 69 5.08 -17.75 33.67
C LYS A 69 6.35 -17.52 32.85
N LEU A 70 6.20 -16.94 31.65
CA LEU A 70 7.33 -16.54 30.83
C LEU A 70 8.11 -15.41 31.52
N LYS A 71 9.41 -15.35 31.28
CA LYS A 71 10.23 -14.22 31.72
C LYS A 71 9.96 -13.03 30.80
N THR A 72 9.86 -11.85 31.39
CA THR A 72 9.77 -10.59 30.65
C THR A 72 11.13 -10.26 30.05
N GLY A 73 11.11 -9.71 28.83
CA GLY A 73 12.33 -9.45 28.05
C GLY A 73 12.65 -7.96 27.90
N VAL A 74 11.80 -7.06 28.39
CA VAL A 74 11.96 -5.62 28.19
C VAL A 74 12.97 -5.07 29.19
N ILE A 75 14.21 -5.00 28.74
CA ILE A 75 15.33 -4.37 29.43
C ILE A 75 15.30 -2.88 29.02
N SER A 76 14.60 -2.07 29.80
CA SER A 76 14.38 -0.62 29.63
C SER A 76 15.47 0.12 28.81
N SER A 77 15.06 0.80 27.73
CA SER A 77 15.75 1.94 27.07
C SER A 77 14.84 2.71 26.08
N GLY A 78 13.52 2.75 26.32
CA GLY A 78 12.54 3.45 25.46
C GLY A 78 11.63 4.38 26.25
N VAL A 79 10.79 5.15 25.55
CA VAL A 79 9.73 5.97 26.17
C VAL A 79 8.80 5.05 26.94
N GLY A 80 8.58 5.33 28.23
CA GLY A 80 7.89 4.41 29.16
C GLY A 80 8.88 3.55 29.96
N ASN A 81 9.16 3.98 31.19
CA ASN A 81 10.08 3.33 32.12
C ASN A 81 9.52 2.03 32.73
N GLU A 82 8.99 1.12 31.91
CA GLU A 82 8.49 -0.16 32.40
C GLU A 82 9.63 -1.18 32.42
N LYS A 83 10.18 -1.43 33.62
CA LYS A 83 11.05 -2.58 33.87
C LYS A 83 10.17 -3.82 34.04
N ASP A 84 10.64 -4.95 33.55
CA ASP A 84 9.97 -6.25 33.69
C ASP A 84 8.55 -6.30 33.10
N SER A 85 8.34 -5.68 31.93
CA SER A 85 7.06 -5.70 31.21
C SER A 85 7.08 -6.64 29.99
N PHE A 86 5.92 -7.13 29.57
CA PHE A 86 5.72 -7.76 28.26
C PHE A 86 5.42 -6.73 27.16
N MET A 87 5.27 -5.46 27.54
CA MET A 87 4.91 -4.36 26.64
C MET A 87 6.14 -3.50 26.36
N GLN A 88 6.32 -3.13 25.10
CA GLN A 88 7.34 -2.18 24.67
C GLN A 88 6.64 -1.07 23.90
N ALA A 89 6.63 0.13 24.49
CA ALA A 89 6.12 1.30 23.81
C ALA A 89 7.09 1.77 22.72
N PHE A 90 6.53 2.26 21.62
CA PHE A 90 7.28 2.85 20.53
C PHE A 90 6.47 3.99 19.90
N PRO A 91 7.14 5.03 19.39
CA PRO A 91 6.46 6.09 18.69
C PRO A 91 5.92 5.56 17.36
N TYR A 92 4.71 5.95 17.01
CA TYR A 92 4.11 5.70 15.71
C TYR A 92 3.54 6.98 15.13
N VAL A 93 3.36 7.02 13.81
CA VAL A 93 2.75 8.17 13.12
C VAL A 93 1.23 8.00 13.16
N SER A 94 0.56 8.82 13.96
CA SER A 94 -0.89 8.76 14.16
C SER A 94 -1.67 9.49 13.07
N ALA A 95 -1.09 10.54 12.50
CA ALA A 95 -1.66 11.27 11.38
C ALA A 95 -0.57 11.87 10.50
N VAL A 96 -0.88 12.00 9.21
CA VAL A 96 -0.05 12.67 8.23
C VAL A 96 -0.88 13.74 7.54
N GLU A 97 -0.38 14.97 7.57
CA GLU A 97 -1.05 16.13 6.99
C GLU A 97 -0.07 16.84 6.04
N ALA A 98 -0.60 17.37 4.94
CA ALA A 98 0.15 18.30 4.12
C ALA A 98 0.27 19.64 4.86
N GLY A 99 1.51 20.08 5.07
CA GLY A 99 1.83 21.38 5.65
C GLY A 99 1.44 22.54 4.73
N LYS A 100 1.27 23.72 5.32
CA LYS A 100 0.78 24.93 4.64
C LYS A 100 1.72 25.43 3.53
N GLU A 101 2.97 24.99 3.59
CA GLU A 101 4.01 25.33 2.63
C GLU A 101 4.02 24.40 1.41
N SER A 102 3.18 23.37 1.39
CA SER A 102 3.06 22.47 0.23
C SER A 102 2.52 23.22 -0.98
N SER A 103 3.24 23.18 -2.09
CA SER A 103 2.85 23.85 -3.33
C SER A 103 3.28 23.04 -4.56
N LEU A 104 2.42 23.00 -5.58
CA LEU A 104 2.74 22.46 -6.89
C LEU A 104 2.38 23.51 -7.94
N GLN A 105 3.34 23.85 -8.78
CA GLN A 105 3.15 24.74 -9.93
C GLN A 105 3.56 24.02 -11.20
N LEU A 106 2.72 24.14 -12.23
CA LEU A 106 2.96 23.55 -13.54
C LEU A 106 3.11 24.66 -14.57
N SER A 107 4.13 24.57 -15.41
CA SER A 107 4.42 25.54 -16.47
C SER A 107 4.43 24.89 -17.85
N ASN A 108 3.51 25.32 -18.72
CA ASN A 108 3.55 25.02 -20.16
C ASN A 108 3.81 26.31 -20.93
N THR A 109 4.75 26.29 -21.88
CA THR A 109 4.93 27.28 -22.96
C THR A 109 4.47 28.74 -22.62
N LYS A 110 5.00 29.29 -21.51
CA LYS A 110 4.84 30.66 -20.97
C LYS A 110 3.74 30.92 -19.91
N LYS A 111 2.97 29.93 -19.48
CA LYS A 111 2.00 30.10 -18.38
C LYS A 111 2.33 29.18 -17.20
N ILE A 112 2.54 29.78 -16.04
CA ILE A 112 2.59 29.08 -14.76
C ILE A 112 1.16 28.98 -14.20
N THR A 113 0.80 27.80 -13.72
CA THR A 113 -0.50 27.52 -13.10
C THR A 113 -0.26 26.89 -11.74
N ASP A 114 -0.81 27.51 -10.70
CA ASP A 114 -0.84 26.94 -9.35
C ASP A 114 -1.89 25.84 -9.26
N MET A 115 -1.52 24.73 -8.62
CA MET A 115 -2.38 23.57 -8.43
C MET A 115 -2.98 23.60 -7.02
N VAL A 116 -4.29 23.34 -6.93
CA VAL A 116 -5.02 23.36 -5.66
C VAL A 116 -4.76 22.07 -4.89
N LEU A 117 -4.17 22.18 -3.69
CA LEU A 117 -3.96 21.05 -2.79
C LEU A 117 -5.30 20.38 -2.44
N SER A 118 -5.31 19.06 -2.34
CA SER A 118 -6.47 18.18 -2.09
C SER A 118 -7.53 18.14 -3.19
N ALA A 119 -7.57 19.10 -4.11
CA ALA A 119 -8.48 19.06 -5.28
C ALA A 119 -7.76 18.59 -6.54
N ASP A 120 -6.60 19.16 -6.82
CA ASP A 120 -5.81 18.86 -8.01
C ASP A 120 -4.67 17.88 -7.72
N TRP A 121 -4.10 17.95 -6.51
CA TRP A 121 -2.95 17.14 -6.11
C TRP A 121 -2.88 16.93 -4.60
N ALA A 122 -2.17 15.89 -4.16
CA ALA A 122 -1.84 15.66 -2.77
C ALA A 122 -0.49 14.94 -2.65
N PRO A 123 0.31 15.22 -1.61
CA PRO A 123 1.47 14.40 -1.30
C PRO A 123 1.06 13.03 -0.75
N LEU A 124 1.83 11.99 -1.07
CA LEU A 124 1.65 10.68 -0.45
C LEU A 124 2.30 10.67 0.93
N GLY A 125 1.71 9.97 1.91
CA GLY A 125 2.15 10.08 3.30
C GLY A 125 3.60 9.65 3.56
N PHE A 126 4.12 8.75 2.73
CA PHE A 126 5.51 8.30 2.77
C PHE A 126 6.49 9.18 2.00
N SER A 127 6.01 10.23 1.33
CA SER A 127 6.88 11.15 0.60
C SER A 127 7.82 11.87 1.58
N PRO A 128 9.11 12.05 1.24
CA PRO A 128 9.97 12.96 1.97
C PRO A 128 9.57 14.42 1.71
N ASN A 129 9.95 15.29 2.64
CA ASN A 129 9.89 16.73 2.42
C ASN A 129 10.93 17.14 1.38
N ALA A 130 10.56 18.08 0.51
CA ALA A 130 11.43 18.52 -0.57
C ALA A 130 11.04 19.91 -1.07
N ASP A 131 12.01 20.64 -1.61
CA ASP A 131 11.82 21.87 -2.37
C ASP A 131 12.56 21.71 -3.71
N ILE A 132 11.79 21.47 -4.77
CA ILE A 132 12.27 21.20 -6.11
C ILE A 132 11.85 22.37 -7.00
N PRO A 133 12.80 23.23 -7.43
CA PRO A 133 12.50 24.28 -8.38
C PRO A 133 12.13 23.68 -9.74
N PHE A 134 11.61 24.53 -10.64
CA PHE A 134 11.18 24.11 -11.98
C PHE A 134 12.15 23.12 -12.65
N ALA A 135 11.68 21.89 -12.83
CA ALA A 135 12.39 20.82 -13.52
C ALA A 135 11.53 20.24 -14.64
N ASP A 136 12.19 19.74 -15.68
CA ASP A 136 11.52 19.06 -16.79
C ASP A 136 10.70 17.87 -16.30
N VAL A 137 9.54 17.65 -16.92
CA VAL A 137 8.70 16.48 -16.67
C VAL A 137 8.83 15.48 -17.82
N VAL A 138 9.07 14.22 -17.47
CA VAL A 138 9.09 13.10 -18.41
C VAL A 138 7.98 12.12 -18.09
N TYR A 139 7.38 11.55 -19.12
CA TYR A 139 6.35 10.54 -18.96
C TYR A 139 6.93 9.13 -19.07
N ALA A 140 6.56 8.25 -18.14
CA ALA A 140 7.06 6.88 -18.06
C ALA A 140 5.94 5.89 -17.73
N GLY A 141 4.85 5.87 -18.51
CA GLY A 141 3.83 4.81 -18.42
C GLY A 141 3.27 4.59 -17.01
N PHE A 142 3.38 3.36 -16.48
CA PHE A 142 3.08 3.03 -15.08
C PHE A 142 4.25 3.25 -14.12
N GLY A 143 5.44 3.60 -14.60
CA GLY A 143 6.64 3.84 -13.81
C GLY A 143 7.32 2.56 -13.35
N ILE A 144 7.21 1.49 -14.14
CA ILE A 144 7.70 0.15 -13.77
C ILE A 144 8.87 -0.25 -14.65
N THR A 145 9.93 -0.77 -14.02
CA THR A 145 10.99 -1.54 -14.67
C THR A 145 11.08 -2.90 -13.98
N SER A 146 11.03 -3.98 -14.76
CA SER A 146 11.14 -5.35 -14.28
C SER A 146 11.74 -6.25 -15.35
N GLU A 147 12.96 -6.74 -15.11
CA GLU A 147 13.59 -7.73 -15.98
C GLU A 147 12.81 -9.04 -16.01
N LYS A 148 12.31 -9.48 -14.84
CA LYS A 148 11.50 -10.71 -14.71
C LYS A 148 10.27 -10.68 -15.62
N LEU A 149 9.57 -9.54 -15.63
CA LEU A 149 8.34 -9.36 -16.43
C LEU A 149 8.63 -8.87 -17.85
N LYS A 150 9.91 -8.65 -18.20
CA LYS A 150 10.33 -8.05 -19.49
C LYS A 150 9.58 -6.76 -19.79
N TYR A 151 9.38 -5.93 -18.76
CA TYR A 151 8.58 -4.71 -18.81
C TYR A 151 9.43 -3.52 -18.37
N ASP A 152 9.56 -2.49 -19.20
CA ASP A 152 10.36 -1.30 -18.87
C ASP A 152 9.74 -0.03 -19.45
N ASP A 153 8.99 0.70 -18.62
CA ASP A 153 8.42 2.01 -18.96
C ASP A 153 9.48 3.12 -19.10
N PHE A 154 10.68 2.90 -18.57
CA PHE A 154 11.78 3.86 -18.66
C PHE A 154 12.62 3.66 -19.94
N SER A 155 12.30 2.67 -20.76
CA SER A 155 12.99 2.43 -22.02
C SER A 155 12.86 3.65 -22.96
N GLY A 156 13.98 4.29 -23.27
CA GLY A 156 14.01 5.53 -24.06
C GLY A 156 13.60 6.80 -23.30
N VAL A 157 13.41 6.73 -21.97
CA VAL A 157 13.05 7.87 -21.12
C VAL A 157 14.27 8.31 -20.29
N ASP A 158 14.74 9.55 -20.52
CA ASP A 158 15.80 10.15 -19.71
C ASP A 158 15.23 10.81 -18.44
N ALA A 159 15.12 10.05 -17.35
CA ALA A 159 14.61 10.54 -16.06
C ALA A 159 15.64 11.30 -15.21
N ALA A 160 16.92 11.29 -15.59
CA ALA A 160 18.00 11.85 -14.77
C ALA A 160 17.80 13.35 -14.54
N GLY A 161 17.69 13.73 -13.25
CA GLY A 161 17.51 15.11 -12.82
C GLY A 161 16.13 15.72 -13.07
N LYS A 162 15.16 14.92 -13.54
CA LYS A 162 13.82 15.34 -13.97
C LYS A 162 12.75 14.83 -13.02
N ILE A 163 11.52 15.27 -13.23
CA ILE A 163 10.33 14.80 -12.53
C ILE A 163 9.64 13.76 -13.41
N VAL A 164 9.36 12.59 -12.88
CA VAL A 164 8.68 11.51 -13.61
C VAL A 164 7.17 11.66 -13.41
N LEU A 165 6.41 11.59 -14.49
CA LEU A 165 4.96 11.45 -14.51
C LEU A 165 4.61 10.02 -14.93
N ALA A 166 3.82 9.33 -14.12
CA ALA A 166 3.37 7.98 -14.39
C ALA A 166 1.92 7.78 -13.95
N PHE A 167 1.22 6.79 -14.49
CA PHE A 167 -0.07 6.37 -13.98
C PHE A 167 0.06 5.67 -12.64
N ASP A 168 -0.87 5.96 -11.75
CA ASP A 168 -1.14 5.07 -10.63
C ASP A 168 -1.74 3.74 -11.13
N GLY A 169 -1.50 2.66 -10.40
CA GLY A 169 -1.91 1.29 -10.79
C GLY A 169 -0.86 0.52 -11.58
N THR A 170 -1.20 -0.66 -12.04
CA THR A 170 -0.27 -1.56 -12.71
C THR A 170 -0.92 -2.16 -13.95
N PRO A 171 -0.14 -2.73 -14.87
CA PRO A 171 -0.71 -3.62 -15.86
C PRO A 171 -1.54 -4.72 -15.19
N ASP A 172 -2.72 -5.02 -15.75
CA ASP A 172 -3.65 -6.04 -15.26
C ASP A 172 -4.06 -5.83 -13.78
N TYR A 173 -4.22 -4.57 -13.36
CA TYR A 173 -4.52 -4.23 -11.96
C TYR A 173 -5.76 -4.95 -11.39
N GLU A 174 -6.79 -5.20 -12.21
CA GLU A 174 -8.03 -5.83 -11.75
C GLU A 174 -7.85 -7.30 -11.37
N ASN A 175 -6.77 -7.94 -11.82
CA ASN A 175 -6.45 -9.31 -11.49
C ASN A 175 -5.71 -9.39 -10.13
N PRO A 176 -6.31 -10.02 -9.10
CA PRO A 176 -5.70 -10.15 -7.78
C PRO A 176 -4.45 -11.06 -7.76
N HIS A 177 -4.18 -11.78 -8.85
CA HIS A 177 -2.99 -12.61 -9.04
C HIS A 177 -2.01 -12.02 -10.06
N ASN A 178 -2.14 -10.74 -10.43
CA ASN A 178 -1.19 -10.12 -11.34
C ASN A 178 0.23 -10.13 -10.75
N GLU A 179 1.25 -10.40 -11.56
CA GLU A 179 2.64 -10.39 -11.08
C GLU A 179 3.18 -8.97 -10.82
N TYR A 180 2.40 -7.95 -11.19
CA TYR A 180 2.75 -6.54 -11.01
C TYR A 180 2.39 -5.99 -9.63
N PHE A 181 1.72 -6.76 -8.76
CA PHE A 181 1.14 -6.28 -7.50
C PHE A 181 2.18 -5.67 -6.53
N LEU A 182 3.45 -6.05 -6.69
CA LEU A 182 4.57 -5.53 -5.91
C LEU A 182 4.95 -4.09 -6.30
N PHE A 183 4.55 -3.61 -7.47
CA PHE A 183 4.86 -2.27 -7.98
C PHE A 183 3.83 -1.24 -7.51
N ASN A 184 3.64 -1.16 -6.20
CA ASN A 184 2.87 -0.09 -5.58
C ASN A 184 3.58 1.27 -5.72
N ALA A 185 2.91 2.36 -5.32
CA ALA A 185 3.46 3.72 -5.41
C ALA A 185 4.84 3.89 -4.74
N HIS A 186 5.11 3.18 -3.64
CA HIS A 186 6.40 3.21 -2.94
C HIS A 186 7.50 2.54 -3.77
N ALA A 187 7.24 1.36 -4.32
CA ALA A 187 8.17 0.65 -5.20
C ALA A 187 8.48 1.49 -6.46
N LYS A 188 7.46 2.12 -7.06
CA LYS A 188 7.64 3.02 -8.21
C LYS A 188 8.51 4.24 -7.89
N ALA A 189 8.37 4.81 -6.68
CA ALA A 189 9.22 5.90 -6.25
C ALA A 189 10.70 5.49 -6.15
N ASN A 190 10.98 4.26 -5.69
CA ASN A 190 12.33 3.72 -5.66
C ASN A 190 12.88 3.48 -7.08
N ILE A 191 12.08 2.93 -7.99
CA ILE A 191 12.47 2.78 -9.40
C ILE A 191 12.78 4.14 -10.03
N ALA A 192 11.90 5.14 -9.83
CA ALA A 192 12.14 6.50 -10.32
C ALA A 192 13.46 7.07 -9.78
N LYS A 193 13.76 6.84 -8.49
CA LYS A 193 15.04 7.22 -7.89
C LYS A 193 16.23 6.53 -8.57
N GLU A 194 16.16 5.22 -8.79
CA GLU A 194 17.21 4.44 -9.45
C GLU A 194 17.50 4.96 -10.87
N LYS A 195 16.46 5.42 -11.57
CA LYS A 195 16.56 6.07 -12.89
C LYS A 195 17.03 7.53 -12.83
N GLY A 196 17.32 8.05 -11.63
CA GLY A 196 17.88 9.38 -11.40
C GLY A 196 16.85 10.51 -11.31
N ALA A 197 15.55 10.20 -11.17
CA ALA A 197 14.51 11.20 -11.00
C ALA A 197 14.68 11.98 -9.69
N LYS A 198 14.22 13.24 -9.70
CA LYS A 198 14.14 14.10 -8.50
C LYS A 198 12.80 13.99 -7.79
N ALA A 199 11.73 13.63 -8.50
CA ALA A 199 10.40 13.41 -7.95
C ALA A 199 9.58 12.47 -8.82
N LEU A 200 8.52 11.92 -8.24
CA LEU A 200 7.49 11.14 -8.92
C LEU A 200 6.12 11.80 -8.75
N ILE A 201 5.41 11.98 -9.86
CA ILE A 201 4.02 12.41 -9.91
C ILE A 201 3.20 11.25 -10.46
N LEU A 202 2.25 10.78 -9.68
CA LEU A 202 1.31 9.74 -10.09
C LEU A 202 0.00 10.36 -10.58
N ILE A 203 -0.53 9.88 -11.70
CA ILE A 203 -1.86 10.23 -12.21
C ILE A 203 -2.86 9.28 -11.58
N SER A 204 -3.76 9.81 -10.76
CA SER A 204 -4.84 9.05 -10.14
C SER A 204 -5.72 8.33 -11.19
N ARG A 205 -6.29 7.20 -10.79
CA ARG A 205 -7.33 6.52 -11.54
C ARG A 205 -8.70 7.19 -11.39
N ALA A 206 -8.93 7.88 -10.26
CA ALA A 206 -10.15 8.63 -10.01
C ALA A 206 -10.09 10.04 -10.62
N ALA A 207 -11.25 10.56 -11.03
CA ALA A 207 -11.36 11.89 -11.62
C ALA A 207 -10.89 12.99 -10.66
N ASN A 208 -11.36 12.95 -9.40
CA ASN A 208 -11.17 13.98 -8.36
C ASN A 208 -10.85 13.39 -6.98
N PHE A 209 -10.07 12.32 -6.92
CA PHE A 209 -9.79 11.59 -5.67
C PHE A 209 -11.02 11.03 -4.93
N SER A 210 -12.21 11.06 -5.53
CA SER A 210 -13.48 10.62 -4.91
C SER A 210 -13.43 9.19 -4.36
N ASP A 211 -12.67 8.33 -5.03
CA ASP A 211 -12.51 6.92 -4.72
C ASP A 211 -11.03 6.53 -4.49
N ASP A 212 -10.13 7.51 -4.48
CA ASP A 212 -8.69 7.26 -4.45
C ASP A 212 -8.16 7.29 -3.01
N LYS A 213 -7.86 6.10 -2.49
CA LYS A 213 -7.29 5.89 -1.15
C LYS A 213 -5.81 6.29 -1.05
N LEU A 214 -5.17 6.74 -2.13
CA LEU A 214 -3.75 7.08 -2.11
C LEU A 214 -3.46 8.43 -1.48
N ALA A 215 -4.34 9.41 -1.65
CA ALA A 215 -4.13 10.76 -1.12
C ALA A 215 -4.03 10.72 0.42
N LEU A 216 -2.87 11.11 0.96
CA LEU A 216 -2.58 11.20 2.40
C LEU A 216 -2.72 9.88 3.19
N SER A 217 -2.82 8.72 2.52
CA SER A 217 -2.70 7.43 3.21
C SER A 217 -1.25 7.24 3.68
N PHE A 218 -1.09 7.02 4.98
CA PHE A 218 0.19 6.66 5.59
C PHE A 218 0.14 5.20 6.01
N ASP A 219 0.82 4.36 5.23
CA ASP A 219 1.14 3.01 5.66
C ASP A 219 2.40 3.07 6.53
N GLN A 220 2.24 2.80 7.83
CA GLN A 220 3.34 2.80 8.80
C GLN A 220 4.38 1.71 8.52
N THR A 221 4.07 0.72 7.70
CA THR A 221 5.03 -0.32 7.29
C THR A 221 6.01 0.15 6.22
N LEU A 222 5.67 1.24 5.52
CA LEU A 222 6.49 1.80 4.46
C LEU A 222 7.29 2.99 5.01
N GLY A 223 8.62 2.87 5.01
CA GLY A 223 9.52 3.99 5.31
C GLY A 223 9.38 5.12 4.29
N GLU A 224 10.05 6.24 4.54
CA GLU A 224 10.09 7.35 3.57
C GLU A 224 10.67 6.89 2.22
N THR A 225 10.11 7.38 1.11
CA THR A 225 10.69 7.14 -0.22
C THR A 225 11.92 8.00 -0.45
N ALA A 226 12.80 7.57 -1.34
CA ALA A 226 14.03 8.31 -1.65
C ALA A 226 13.82 9.57 -2.51
N VAL A 227 12.63 9.72 -3.12
CA VAL A 227 12.21 10.92 -3.86
C VAL A 227 10.82 11.37 -3.40
N PRO A 228 10.55 12.68 -3.40
CA PRO A 228 9.21 13.20 -3.18
C PRO A 228 8.23 12.60 -4.18
N THR A 229 7.12 12.10 -3.66
CA THR A 229 6.08 11.41 -4.43
C THR A 229 4.73 12.02 -4.14
N ILE A 230 4.07 12.49 -5.18
CA ILE A 230 2.75 13.09 -5.11
C ILE A 230 1.79 12.40 -6.06
N VAL A 231 0.49 12.58 -5.84
CA VAL A 231 -0.56 12.17 -6.78
C VAL A 231 -1.29 13.41 -7.29
N ILE A 232 -1.64 13.42 -8.56
CA ILE A 232 -2.52 14.42 -9.20
C ILE A 232 -3.81 13.75 -9.65
N SER A 233 -4.92 14.49 -9.60
CA SER A 233 -6.21 13.97 -10.06
C SER A 233 -6.21 13.75 -11.58
N ARG A 234 -7.01 12.82 -12.09
CA ARG A 234 -7.07 12.59 -13.54
C ARG A 234 -7.56 13.83 -14.29
N GLN A 235 -8.47 14.60 -13.69
CA GLN A 235 -8.92 15.88 -14.24
C GLN A 235 -7.79 16.92 -14.27
N ALA A 236 -6.98 17.01 -13.21
CA ALA A 236 -5.80 17.86 -13.16
C ALA A 236 -4.78 17.47 -14.23
N ALA A 237 -4.46 16.19 -14.35
CA ALA A 237 -3.57 15.65 -15.37
C ALA A 237 -4.06 16.01 -16.79
N ALA A 238 -5.35 15.80 -17.06
CA ALA A 238 -5.95 16.10 -18.37
C ALA A 238 -5.82 17.58 -18.73
N ARG A 239 -6.20 18.49 -17.81
CA ARG A 239 -6.08 19.94 -17.98
C ARG A 239 -4.64 20.35 -18.25
N PHE A 240 -3.70 19.82 -17.47
CA PHE A 240 -2.28 20.17 -17.58
C PHE A 240 -1.67 19.65 -18.89
N LEU A 241 -1.91 18.38 -19.24
CA LEU A 241 -1.39 17.75 -20.46
C LEU A 241 -2.07 18.25 -21.75
N LYS A 242 -3.05 19.17 -21.63
CA LYS A 242 -3.88 19.67 -22.73
C LYS A 242 -4.54 18.53 -23.51
N THR A 243 -5.08 17.56 -22.76
CA THR A 243 -5.73 16.36 -23.27
C THR A 243 -7.07 16.15 -22.57
N SER A 244 -7.84 15.13 -22.96
CA SER A 244 -9.05 14.73 -22.24
C SER A 244 -8.80 13.59 -21.24
N GLU A 245 -9.67 13.41 -20.25
CA GLU A 245 -9.64 12.23 -19.36
C GLU A 245 -9.84 10.93 -20.14
N ALA A 246 -10.61 10.96 -21.23
CA ALA A 246 -10.79 9.83 -22.13
C ALA A 246 -9.48 9.45 -22.85
N ASP A 247 -8.66 10.43 -23.23
CA ASP A 247 -7.33 10.17 -23.80
C ASP A 247 -6.40 9.53 -22.77
N LEU A 248 -6.45 9.96 -21.51
CA LEU A 248 -5.66 9.35 -20.43
C LEU A 248 -6.12 7.91 -20.15
N ALA A 249 -7.43 7.65 -20.17
CA ALA A 249 -7.97 6.30 -20.05
C ALA A 249 -7.58 5.41 -21.25
N ALA A 250 -7.59 5.96 -22.47
CA ALA A 250 -7.14 5.25 -23.66
C ALA A 250 -5.64 4.93 -23.60
N GLU A 251 -4.82 5.83 -23.06
CA GLU A 251 -3.40 5.62 -22.84
C GLU A 251 -3.15 4.52 -21.80
N GLU A 252 -3.83 4.56 -20.66
CA GLU A 252 -3.75 3.50 -19.64
C GLU A 252 -4.16 2.14 -20.20
N LYS A 253 -5.23 2.10 -21.01
CA LYS A 253 -5.65 0.88 -21.72
C LYS A 253 -4.58 0.38 -22.68
N LEU A 254 -3.96 1.28 -23.45
CA LEU A 254 -2.87 0.95 -24.35
C LEU A 254 -1.67 0.34 -23.61
N LEU A 255 -1.30 0.89 -22.45
CA LEU A 255 -0.22 0.35 -21.62
C LEU A 255 -0.54 -1.08 -21.13
N ASN A 256 -1.78 -1.32 -20.70
CA ASN A 256 -2.24 -2.67 -20.34
C ASN A 256 -2.11 -3.64 -21.53
N GLU A 257 -2.61 -3.27 -22.70
CA GLU A 257 -2.55 -4.13 -23.90
C GLU A 257 -1.09 -4.38 -24.35
N LYS A 258 -0.17 -3.43 -24.12
CA LYS A 258 1.27 -3.63 -24.36
C LYS A 258 1.89 -4.61 -23.38
N ALA A 259 1.58 -4.51 -22.09
CA ALA A 259 2.06 -5.45 -21.09
C ALA A 259 1.60 -6.89 -21.36
N GLU A 260 0.42 -7.06 -21.97
CA GLU A 260 -0.12 -8.35 -22.41
C GLU A 260 0.43 -8.82 -23.77
N GLY A 261 1.29 -8.04 -24.44
CA GLY A 261 1.82 -8.34 -25.77
C GLY A 261 0.80 -8.23 -26.92
N LYS A 262 -0.37 -7.63 -26.68
CA LYS A 262 -1.46 -7.48 -27.66
C LYS A 262 -1.33 -6.22 -28.53
N ALA A 263 -0.57 -5.21 -28.09
CA ALA A 263 -0.49 -3.89 -28.75
C ALA A 263 0.95 -3.42 -29.04
N ASN A 264 1.80 -4.31 -29.55
CA ASN A 264 3.24 -4.03 -29.76
C ASN A 264 3.55 -2.87 -30.73
N ASN A 265 2.61 -2.53 -31.62
CA ASN A 265 2.80 -1.49 -32.65
C ASN A 265 2.03 -0.19 -32.39
N ALA A 266 1.22 -0.12 -31.32
CA ALA A 266 0.42 1.08 -31.05
C ALA A 266 1.27 2.14 -30.32
N ALA A 267 1.34 3.34 -30.89
CA ALA A 267 2.17 4.42 -30.36
C ALA A 267 1.48 5.11 -29.17
N SER A 268 2.23 5.34 -28.10
CA SER A 268 1.76 6.18 -26.99
C SER A 268 1.57 7.62 -27.46
N LYS A 269 0.56 8.31 -26.92
CA LYS A 269 0.32 9.73 -27.20
C LYS A 269 1.32 10.63 -26.46
N PHE A 270 1.99 10.09 -25.43
CA PHE A 270 2.95 10.77 -24.59
C PHE A 270 4.29 10.03 -24.66
N ILE A 271 5.32 10.65 -25.25
CA ILE A 271 6.63 9.99 -25.38
C ILE A 271 7.71 10.87 -24.78
N GLY A 272 8.42 10.35 -23.78
CA GLY A 272 9.61 10.96 -23.21
C GLY A 272 9.35 12.32 -22.57
N LYS A 273 10.09 13.35 -23.01
CA LYS A 273 10.04 14.69 -22.44
C LYS A 273 8.73 15.41 -22.83
N LEU A 274 7.94 15.75 -21.83
CA LEU A 274 6.77 16.60 -22.01
C LEU A 274 7.21 18.06 -22.13
N PRO A 275 6.48 18.91 -22.87
CA PRO A 275 6.70 20.36 -22.88
C PRO A 275 6.18 21.01 -21.59
N LEU A 276 6.58 20.46 -20.44
CA LEU A 276 6.17 20.84 -19.10
C LEU A 276 7.40 20.99 -18.18
N LEU A 277 7.36 22.04 -17.36
CA LEU A 277 8.16 22.13 -16.14
C LEU A 277 7.26 22.07 -14.90
N ALA A 278 7.71 21.40 -13.84
CA ALA A 278 7.03 21.40 -12.55
C ALA A 278 7.94 21.97 -11.44
N ASN A 279 7.38 22.84 -10.61
CA ASN A 279 7.97 23.31 -9.35
C ASN A 279 7.15 22.67 -8.22
N LEU A 280 7.84 21.99 -7.31
CA LEU A 280 7.23 21.14 -6.30
C LEU A 280 7.87 21.40 -4.93
N LYS A 281 7.05 21.85 -3.99
CA LYS A 281 7.37 21.88 -2.57
C LYS A 281 6.46 20.90 -1.85
N VAL A 282 7.06 19.88 -1.24
CA VAL A 282 6.38 18.91 -0.39
C VAL A 282 6.76 19.21 1.05
N ASP A 283 5.76 19.54 1.85
CA ASP A 283 5.87 19.71 3.29
C ASP A 283 4.87 18.76 3.94
N ILE A 284 5.34 17.70 4.57
CA ILE A 284 4.55 16.72 5.27
C ILE A 284 4.81 16.85 6.77
N ILE A 285 3.72 16.98 7.52
CA ILE A 285 3.71 17.01 8.97
C ILE A 285 3.25 15.64 9.46
N LYS A 286 4.16 14.92 10.11
CA LYS A 286 3.87 13.63 10.76
C LYS A 286 3.62 13.87 12.24
N LYS A 287 2.39 13.61 12.69
CA LYS A 287 2.06 13.63 14.12
C LYS A 287 2.48 12.30 14.72
N ALA A 288 3.46 12.33 15.62
CA ALA A 288 3.88 11.17 16.38
C ALA A 288 3.04 11.05 17.67
N THR A 289 2.70 9.81 18.03
CA THR A 289 2.07 9.47 19.30
C THR A 289 2.67 8.14 19.76
N ASP A 290 2.69 7.90 21.07
CA ASP A 290 3.18 6.63 21.62
C ASP A 290 2.05 5.60 21.62
N ALA A 291 2.38 4.35 21.25
CA ALA A 291 1.49 3.19 21.35
C ALA A 291 1.90 2.27 22.50
#